data_AF-A0A270NPH8-F1
#
_entry.id   AF-A0A270NPH8-F1
#
_cell.length_a   1.000
_cell.length_b   1.000
_cell.length_c   1.000
_cell.angle_alpha   90.00
_cell.angle_beta   90.00
_cell.angle_gamma   90.00
#
_symmetry.space_group_name_H-M   'P 1'
#
loop_
_entity.id
_entity.type
_entity.pdbx_description
1 polymer ?
#
loop_
_entity_poly.entity_id
_entity_poly.type
_entity_poly.pdbx_seq_one_letter_code
_entity_poly.pdbx_strand_id
1 'polypeptide(L)'
;MVETVLGMTDLQIKLFTAGGQLAVAIAVAYVAWRQAKTARNKLKVDLFDKRFALVKELRRRIDRIRAEQIGAEDFLTLPELAREMEYLFDSAVKKNCETLVGFLTKLHRLQAHFNDTHRVMEMQNQRLREVRRGSLSKDVPSEEQILLLLKDSSDLLGGLSQDMAHTRAEVDRRMKELQVQLSNFLKLEH
;
A
#
# COMPACT_ATOMS: atom_id res chain seq x y z
N MET A 1 10.56 77.15 -40.11
CA MET A 1 10.95 76.16 -41.13
C MET A 1 11.16 74.85 -40.38
N VAL A 2 10.09 74.07 -40.22
CA VAL A 2 10.14 72.74 -39.60
C VAL A 2 10.08 71.78 -40.77
N GLU A 3 11.26 71.40 -41.23
CA GLU A 3 11.43 70.53 -42.37
C GLU A 3 10.83 69.15 -42.09
N THR A 4 10.15 68.67 -43.10
CA THR A 4 9.61 67.33 -43.32
C THR A 4 10.62 66.22 -42.97
N VAL A 5 10.66 65.81 -41.70
CA VAL A 5 11.15 64.49 -41.26
C VAL A 5 9.97 63.63 -40.76
N LEU A 6 8.75 63.95 -41.19
CA LEU A 6 7.50 63.32 -40.76
C LEU A 6 6.65 62.81 -41.95
N GLY A 7 7.32 62.39 -43.02
CA GLY A 7 6.72 61.72 -44.18
C GLY A 7 6.65 60.20 -44.05
N MET A 8 6.93 59.63 -42.88
CA MET A 8 6.71 58.21 -42.62
C MET A 8 5.24 58.03 -42.24
N THR A 9 4.42 57.89 -43.29
CA THR A 9 2.97 57.60 -43.31
C THR A 9 2.41 57.05 -41.99
N ASP A 10 1.41 57.73 -41.42
CA ASP A 10 0.59 57.28 -40.27
C ASP A 10 0.12 55.81 -40.42
N LEU A 11 -0.08 55.37 -41.66
CA LEU A 11 -0.38 53.99 -42.02
C LEU A 11 0.75 52.98 -41.70
N GLN A 12 2.02 53.36 -41.90
CA GLN A 12 3.18 52.54 -41.52
C GLN A 12 3.29 52.43 -40.00
N ILE A 13 3.06 53.52 -39.26
CA ILE A 13 3.09 53.49 -37.78
C ILE A 13 1.98 52.57 -37.24
N LYS A 14 0.78 52.63 -37.82
CA LYS A 14 -0.33 51.72 -37.48
C LYS A 14 -0.05 50.26 -37.85
N LEU A 15 0.58 50.01 -39.01
CA LEU A 15 1.02 48.68 -39.42
C LEU A 15 2.12 48.11 -38.52
N PHE A 16 3.10 48.93 -38.12
CA PHE A 16 4.14 48.53 -37.16
C PHE A 16 3.56 48.25 -35.78
N THR A 17 2.60 49.05 -35.33
CA THR A 17 1.94 48.86 -34.03
C THR A 17 1.05 47.61 -34.05
N ALA A 18 0.26 47.43 -35.10
CA ALA A 18 -0.56 46.23 -35.29
C ALA A 18 0.31 44.97 -35.43
N GLY A 19 1.40 45.04 -36.19
CA GLY A 19 2.39 43.97 -36.33
C GLY A 19 3.08 43.64 -35.01
N GLY A 20 3.44 44.65 -34.22
CA GLY A 20 3.99 44.50 -32.87
C GLY A 20 3.00 43.83 -31.92
N GLN A 21 1.73 44.25 -31.93
CA GLN A 21 0.68 43.61 -31.13
C GLN A 21 0.45 42.15 -31.53
N LEU A 22 0.46 41.85 -32.83
CA LEU A 22 0.28 40.50 -33.34
C LEU A 22 1.47 39.59 -32.99
N ALA A 23 2.70 40.11 -33.08
CA ALA A 23 3.91 39.41 -32.65
C ALA A 23 3.91 39.11 -31.14
N VAL A 24 3.48 40.06 -30.31
CA VAL A 24 3.31 39.86 -28.86
C VAL A 24 2.24 38.81 -28.58
N ALA A 25 1.10 38.85 -29.28
CA ALA A 25 0.03 37.85 -29.12
C ALA A 25 0.51 36.43 -29.47
N ILE A 26 1.28 36.26 -30.54
CA ILE A 26 1.89 34.98 -30.93
C ILE A 26 2.89 34.50 -29.86
N ALA A 27 3.74 35.40 -29.35
CA ALA A 27 4.71 35.06 -28.31
C ALA A 27 4.02 34.59 -27.01
N VAL A 28 2.94 35.27 -26.60
CA VAL A 28 2.14 34.87 -25.43
C VAL A 28 1.45 33.52 -25.65
N ALA A 29 0.86 33.29 -26.83
CA ALA A 29 0.25 32.01 -27.19
C ALA A 29 1.29 30.86 -27.18
N TYR A 30 2.49 31.10 -27.69
CA TYR A 30 3.59 30.13 -27.68
C TYR A 30 4.04 29.79 -26.25
N VAL A 31 4.21 30.81 -25.38
CA VAL A 31 4.57 30.60 -23.98
C VAL A 31 3.47 29.85 -23.23
N ALA A 32 2.20 30.20 -23.44
CA ALA A 32 1.06 29.52 -22.83
C ALA A 32 0.97 28.05 -23.29
N TRP A 33 1.21 27.76 -24.57
CA TRP A 33 1.27 26.38 -25.09
C TRP A 33 2.42 25.59 -24.46
N ARG A 34 3.60 26.21 -24.33
CA ARG A 34 4.75 25.60 -23.67
C ARG A 34 4.48 25.35 -22.19
N GLN A 35 3.85 26.29 -21.49
CA GLN A 35 3.44 26.13 -20.10
C GLN A 35 2.39 25.03 -19.95
N ALA A 36 1.42 24.92 -20.85
CA ALA A 36 0.43 23.84 -20.85
C ALA A 36 1.11 22.47 -21.05
N LYS A 37 2.11 22.37 -21.93
CA LYS A 37 2.90 21.15 -22.12
C LYS A 37 3.75 20.80 -20.89
N THR A 38 4.40 21.78 -20.28
CA THR A 38 5.18 21.58 -19.04
C THR A 38 4.29 21.23 -17.84
N ALA A 39 3.13 21.86 -17.72
CA ALA A 39 2.14 21.56 -16.67
C ALA A 39 1.60 20.13 -16.81
N ARG A 40 1.33 19.67 -18.04
CA ARG A 40 0.97 18.26 -18.31
C ARG A 40 2.08 17.30 -17.90
N ASN A 41 3.34 17.62 -18.20
CA ASN A 41 4.47 16.79 -17.78
C ASN A 41 4.67 16.80 -16.26
N LYS A 42 4.48 17.95 -15.60
CA LYS A 42 4.55 18.08 -14.14
C LYS A 42 3.44 17.29 -13.43
N LEU A 43 2.23 17.30 -13.99
CA LEU A 43 1.11 16.48 -13.50
C LEU A 43 1.41 14.98 -13.62
N LYS A 44 2.02 14.54 -14.72
CA LYS A 44 2.42 13.14 -14.90
C LYS A 44 3.46 12.71 -13.86
N VAL A 45 4.47 13.54 -13.61
CA VAL A 45 5.49 13.27 -12.59
C VAL A 45 4.90 13.26 -11.19
N ASP A 46 4.04 14.23 -10.84
CA ASP A 46 3.38 14.29 -9.53
C ASP A 46 2.48 13.07 -9.29
N LEU A 47 1.75 12.62 -10.32
CA LEU A 47 0.97 11.37 -10.26
C LEU A 47 1.85 10.14 -10.08
N PHE A 48 2.99 10.08 -10.78
CA PHE A 48 3.96 9.00 -10.63
C PHE A 48 4.54 8.96 -9.21
N ASP A 49 4.96 10.10 -8.67
CA ASP A 49 5.55 10.20 -7.33
C ASP A 49 4.54 9.78 -6.26
N LYS A 50 3.27 10.23 -6.36
CA LYS A 50 2.19 9.81 -5.46
C LYS A 50 1.92 8.31 -5.53
N ARG A 51 1.81 7.76 -6.74
CA ARG A 51 1.62 6.31 -6.95
C ARG A 51 2.79 5.50 -6.39
N PHE A 52 4.02 5.93 -6.65
CA PHE A 52 5.23 5.25 -6.16
C PHE A 52 5.33 5.30 -4.63
N ALA A 53 4.98 6.42 -4.00
CA ALA A 53 4.96 6.57 -2.55
C ALA A 53 4.00 5.57 -1.89
N LEU A 54 2.77 5.42 -2.43
CA LEU A 54 1.79 4.46 -1.92
C LEU A 54 2.25 3.00 -2.04
N VAL A 55 2.86 2.64 -3.17
CA VAL A 55 3.41 1.29 -3.37
C VAL A 55 4.54 1.00 -2.39
N LYS A 56 5.42 1.98 -2.16
CA LYS A 56 6.51 1.86 -1.19
C LYS A 56 5.99 1.67 0.23
N GLU A 57 4.93 2.40 0.59
CA GLU A 57 4.30 2.29 1.90
C GLU A 57 3.58 0.95 2.09
N LEU A 58 2.85 0.47 1.08
CA LEU A 58 2.24 -0.86 1.11
C LEU A 58 3.30 -1.95 1.29
N ARG A 59 4.41 -1.87 0.54
CA ARG A 59 5.51 -2.83 0.65
C ARG A 59 6.11 -2.83 2.05
N ARG A 60 6.40 -1.67 2.62
CA ARG A 60 6.93 -1.55 3.98
C ARG A 60 6.04 -2.22 5.01
N ARG A 61 4.72 -2.03 4.90
CA ARG A 61 3.75 -2.64 5.84
C ARG A 61 3.68 -4.14 5.70
N ILE A 62 3.71 -4.65 4.47
CA ILE A 62 3.76 -6.09 4.22
C ILE A 62 5.05 -6.70 4.77
N ASP A 63 6.19 -6.03 4.58
CA ASP A 63 7.48 -6.46 5.14
C ASP A 63 7.45 -6.47 6.68
N ARG A 64 6.76 -5.50 7.32
CA ARG A 64 6.54 -5.48 8.79
C ARG A 64 5.64 -6.62 9.26
N ILE A 65 4.55 -6.90 8.53
CA ILE A 65 3.67 -8.04 8.81
C ILE A 65 4.44 -9.36 8.70
N ARG A 66 5.32 -9.47 7.70
CA ARG A 66 6.19 -10.64 7.51
C ARG A 66 7.22 -10.80 8.61
N ALA A 67 7.77 -9.70 9.12
CA ALA A 67 8.76 -9.70 10.20
C ALA A 67 8.14 -10.00 11.59
N GLU A 68 6.84 -10.28 11.67
CA GLU A 68 6.10 -10.54 12.92
C GLU A 68 6.15 -9.36 13.92
N GLN A 69 6.62 -8.19 13.48
CA GLN A 69 6.67 -6.94 14.25
C GLN A 69 5.37 -6.15 14.08
N ILE A 70 4.23 -6.82 14.24
CA ILE A 70 2.94 -6.19 14.02
C ILE A 70 2.58 -5.35 15.26
N GLY A 71 2.63 -4.03 15.11
CA GLY A 71 1.83 -3.13 15.95
C GLY A 71 0.39 -3.12 15.45
N ALA A 72 -0.60 -3.09 16.35
CA ALA A 72 -2.02 -3.00 16.00
C ALA A 72 -2.32 -1.79 15.06
N GLU A 73 -1.50 -0.75 15.13
CA GLU A 73 -1.59 0.47 14.31
C GLU A 73 -1.38 0.22 12.82
N ASP A 74 -0.50 -0.73 12.44
CA ASP A 74 -0.25 -1.05 11.03
C ASP A 74 -1.48 -1.70 10.37
N PHE A 75 -2.28 -2.43 11.16
CA PHE A 75 -3.52 -3.05 10.69
C PHE A 75 -4.68 -2.07 10.56
N LEU A 76 -4.78 -1.11 11.49
CA LEU A 76 -5.83 -0.10 11.48
C LEU A 76 -5.73 0.84 10.27
N THR A 77 -4.53 1.02 9.74
CA THR A 77 -4.25 1.96 8.66
C THR A 77 -4.15 1.30 7.28
N LEU A 78 -4.23 -0.04 7.19
CA LEU A 78 -4.30 -0.80 5.92
C LEU A 78 -5.55 -0.44 5.08
N PRO A 79 -6.76 -0.29 5.66
CA PRO A 79 -7.95 0.12 4.90
C PRO A 79 -7.83 1.53 4.32
N GLU A 80 -7.21 2.45 5.04
CA GLU A 80 -6.96 3.82 4.56
C GLU A 80 -6.01 3.80 3.36
N LEU A 81 -4.93 3.03 3.46
CA LEU A 81 -3.97 2.87 2.36
C LEU A 81 -4.61 2.21 1.13
N ALA A 82 -5.49 1.22 1.31
CA ALA A 82 -6.24 0.61 0.22
C ALA A 82 -7.18 1.61 -0.46
N ARG A 83 -7.80 2.52 0.29
CA ARG A 83 -8.66 3.57 -0.24
C ARG A 83 -7.88 4.66 -1.00
N GLU A 84 -6.68 5.01 -0.54
CA GLU A 84 -5.78 5.91 -1.28
C GLU A 84 -5.29 5.28 -2.59
N MET A 85 -5.01 3.97 -2.57
CA MET A 85 -4.67 3.21 -3.78
C MET A 85 -5.86 3.11 -4.74
N GLU A 86 -7.08 2.94 -4.24
CA GLU A 86 -8.30 2.96 -5.06
C GLU A 86 -8.46 4.26 -5.86
N TYR A 87 -8.10 5.41 -5.27
CA TYR A 87 -8.26 6.70 -5.94
C TYR A 87 -7.21 6.92 -7.05
N LEU A 88 -6.01 6.34 -6.90
CA LEU A 88 -4.88 6.62 -7.80
C LEU A 88 -4.64 5.53 -8.86
N PHE A 89 -5.24 4.35 -8.70
CA PHE A 89 -5.06 3.20 -9.59
C PHE A 89 -6.39 2.70 -10.17
N ASP A 90 -6.28 1.90 -11.23
CA ASP A 90 -7.44 1.35 -11.93
C ASP A 90 -8.12 0.22 -11.12
N SER A 91 -9.35 -0.12 -11.50
CA SER A 91 -10.23 -1.11 -10.85
C SER A 91 -9.59 -2.48 -10.63
N ALA A 92 -8.64 -2.89 -11.48
CA ALA A 92 -7.88 -4.13 -11.32
C ALA A 92 -6.96 -4.11 -10.08
N VAL A 93 -6.30 -2.99 -9.82
CA VAL A 93 -5.41 -2.81 -8.66
C VAL A 93 -6.24 -2.70 -7.38
N LYS A 94 -7.39 -2.02 -7.45
CA LYS A 94 -8.36 -1.96 -6.34
C LYS A 94 -8.76 -3.35 -5.86
N LYS A 95 -9.24 -4.20 -6.78
CA LYS A 95 -9.70 -5.57 -6.44
C LYS A 95 -8.58 -6.42 -5.82
N ASN A 96 -7.36 -6.27 -6.30
CA ASN A 96 -6.20 -6.96 -5.74
C ASN A 96 -5.82 -6.43 -4.36
N CYS A 97 -5.90 -5.11 -4.13
CA CYS A 97 -5.66 -4.52 -2.81
C CYS A 97 -6.70 -4.98 -1.79
N GLU A 98 -7.99 -4.97 -2.13
CA GLU A 98 -9.06 -5.45 -1.25
C GLU A 98 -8.86 -6.93 -0.87
N THR A 99 -8.53 -7.75 -1.86
CA THR A 99 -8.26 -9.17 -1.67
C THR A 99 -7.04 -9.38 -0.75
N LEU A 100 -5.97 -8.61 -0.98
CA LEU A 100 -4.75 -8.67 -0.18
C LEU A 100 -5.00 -8.22 1.27
N VAL A 101 -5.75 -7.15 1.50
CA VAL A 101 -6.17 -6.71 2.84
C VAL A 101 -7.00 -7.80 3.54
N GLY A 102 -7.89 -8.47 2.82
CA GLY A 102 -8.65 -9.62 3.33
C GLY A 102 -7.73 -10.75 3.80
N PHE A 103 -6.73 -11.12 3.01
CA PHE A 103 -5.76 -12.15 3.38
C PHE A 103 -4.85 -11.74 4.55
N LEU A 104 -4.38 -10.48 4.58
CA LEU A 104 -3.59 -9.97 5.70
C LEU A 104 -4.39 -9.99 7.01
N THR A 105 -5.67 -9.61 6.95
CA THR A 105 -6.58 -9.66 8.11
C THR A 105 -6.78 -11.10 8.58
N LYS A 106 -6.96 -12.04 7.66
CA LYS A 106 -7.05 -13.48 7.98
C LYS A 106 -5.78 -13.99 8.65
N LEU A 107 -4.62 -13.63 8.10
CA LEU A 107 -3.31 -14.02 8.64
C LEU A 107 -3.13 -13.50 10.06
N HIS A 108 -3.48 -12.24 10.32
CA HIS A 108 -3.41 -11.65 11.67
C HIS A 108 -4.31 -12.38 12.67
N ARG A 109 -5.55 -12.70 12.28
CA ARG A 109 -6.47 -13.47 13.14
C ARG A 109 -5.92 -14.87 13.44
N LEU A 110 -5.39 -15.55 12.43
CA LEU A 110 -4.76 -16.87 12.60
C LEU A 110 -3.55 -16.79 13.53
N GLN A 111 -2.75 -15.74 13.41
CA GLN A 111 -1.57 -15.53 14.24
C GLN A 111 -1.94 -15.19 15.69
N ALA A 112 -2.97 -14.37 15.92
CA ALA A 112 -3.51 -14.12 17.25
C ALA A 112 -4.01 -15.43 17.88
N HIS A 113 -4.78 -16.23 17.13
CA HIS A 113 -5.27 -17.52 17.59
C HIS A 113 -4.13 -18.51 17.88
N PHE A 114 -3.09 -18.54 17.05
CA PHE A 114 -1.90 -19.36 17.29
C PHE A 114 -1.19 -18.97 18.58
N ASN A 115 -0.98 -17.67 18.82
CA ASN A 115 -0.36 -17.16 20.04
C ASN A 115 -1.17 -17.48 21.29
N ASP A 116 -2.50 -17.37 21.22
CA ASP A 116 -3.40 -17.70 22.32
C ASP A 116 -3.37 -19.21 22.62
N THR A 117 -3.47 -20.06 21.60
CA THR A 117 -3.38 -21.52 21.77
C THR A 117 -2.01 -21.93 22.32
N HIS A 118 -0.93 -21.30 21.86
CA HIS A 118 0.41 -21.56 22.39
C HIS A 118 0.51 -21.21 23.88
N ARG A 119 -0.04 -20.06 24.30
CA ARG A 119 -0.09 -19.67 25.72
C ARG A 119 -0.89 -20.67 26.56
N VAL A 120 -2.02 -21.15 26.05
CA VAL A 120 -2.82 -22.18 26.74
C VAL A 120 -2.01 -23.48 26.88
N MET A 121 -1.31 -23.90 25.83
CA MET A 121 -0.45 -25.08 25.86
C MET A 121 0.72 -24.93 26.86
N GLU A 122 1.33 -23.75 26.96
CA GLU A 122 2.37 -23.46 27.97
C GLU A 122 1.80 -23.54 29.40
N MET A 123 0.63 -22.96 29.64
CA MET A 123 -0.05 -23.05 30.93
C MET A 123 -0.40 -24.50 31.29
N GLN A 124 -0.88 -25.30 30.34
CA GLN A 124 -1.17 -26.72 30.53
C GLN A 124 0.10 -27.52 30.82
N ASN A 125 1.20 -27.25 30.11
CA ASN A 125 2.50 -27.87 30.38
C ASN A 125 3.05 -27.51 31.76
N GLN A 126 2.86 -26.26 32.21
CA GLN A 126 3.22 -25.86 33.57
C GLN A 126 2.40 -26.62 34.62
N ARG A 127 1.08 -26.71 34.43
CA ARG A 127 0.20 -27.50 35.31
C ARG A 127 0.59 -28.97 35.35
N LEU A 128 0.93 -29.58 34.21
CA LEU A 128 1.41 -30.96 34.16
C LEU A 128 2.68 -31.16 34.99
N ARG A 129 3.63 -30.22 34.91
CA ARG A 129 4.86 -30.25 35.72
C ARG A 129 4.57 -30.14 37.20
N GLU A 130 3.58 -29.35 37.59
CA GLU A 130 3.16 -29.20 39.00
C GLU A 130 2.42 -30.45 39.52
N VAL A 131 1.58 -31.10 38.70
CA VAL A 131 0.90 -32.36 39.07
C VAL A 131 1.95 -33.45 39.28
N ARG A 132 2.91 -33.56 38.37
CA ARG A 132 4.00 -34.55 38.44
C ARG A 132 4.93 -34.34 39.65
N ARG A 133 5.05 -33.11 40.15
CA ARG A 133 5.81 -32.77 41.36
C ARG A 133 5.03 -33.02 42.66
N GLY A 134 3.77 -33.45 42.58
CA GLY A 134 2.94 -33.71 43.76
C GLY A 134 2.49 -32.45 44.51
N SER A 135 2.59 -31.27 43.88
CA SER A 135 2.31 -29.96 44.51
C SER A 135 0.87 -29.47 44.37
N LEU A 136 -0.04 -30.26 43.78
CA LEU A 136 -1.39 -29.82 43.39
C LEU A 136 -2.51 -30.53 44.18
N SER A 137 -3.51 -29.74 44.59
CA SER A 137 -4.69 -30.12 45.39
C SER A 137 -5.65 -31.07 44.63
N LYS A 138 -6.56 -31.72 45.36
CA LYS A 138 -7.53 -32.74 44.89
C LYS A 138 -8.50 -32.28 43.77
N ASP A 139 -8.57 -31.00 43.45
CA ASP A 139 -9.52 -30.43 42.46
C ASP A 139 -8.95 -30.30 41.04
N VAL A 140 -7.79 -30.91 40.76
CA VAL A 140 -7.06 -30.73 39.50
C VAL A 140 -7.39 -31.88 38.54
N PRO A 141 -7.63 -31.59 37.23
CA PRO A 141 -7.87 -32.61 36.23
C PRO A 141 -6.76 -33.66 36.23
N SER A 142 -7.13 -34.93 36.04
CA SER A 142 -6.16 -36.03 36.06
C SER A 142 -5.07 -35.83 35.01
N GLU A 143 -3.87 -36.38 35.26
CA GLU A 143 -2.74 -36.30 34.33
C GLU A 143 -3.13 -36.73 32.91
N GLU A 144 -3.95 -37.77 32.78
CA GLU A 144 -4.49 -38.25 31.51
C GLU A 144 -5.35 -37.18 30.79
N GLN A 145 -6.19 -36.44 31.51
CA GLN A 145 -7.01 -35.36 30.92
C GLN A 145 -6.13 -34.21 30.43
N ILE A 146 -5.06 -33.87 31.18
CA ILE A 146 -4.11 -32.82 30.78
C ILE A 146 -3.33 -33.25 29.52
N LEU A 147 -2.91 -34.51 29.44
CA LEU A 147 -2.23 -35.06 28.26
C LEU A 147 -3.13 -35.09 27.02
N LEU A 148 -4.41 -35.40 27.19
CA LEU A 148 -5.40 -35.40 26.09
C LEU A 148 -5.63 -33.98 25.57
N LEU A 149 -5.79 -33.00 26.45
CA LEU A 149 -5.91 -31.58 26.09
C LEU A 149 -4.65 -31.02 25.40
N LEU A 150 -3.46 -31.45 25.84
CA LEU A 150 -2.19 -31.08 25.21
C LEU A 150 -2.08 -31.66 23.79
N LYS A 151 -2.53 -32.90 23.59
CA LYS A 151 -2.55 -33.52 22.26
C LYS A 151 -3.50 -32.78 21.32
N ASP A 152 -4.73 -32.49 21.78
CA ASP A 152 -5.71 -31.73 20.98
C ASP A 152 -5.18 -30.33 20.64
N SER A 153 -4.54 -29.64 21.59
CA SER A 153 -3.93 -28.33 21.36
C SER A 153 -2.76 -28.40 20.37
N SER A 154 -1.96 -29.45 20.42
CA SER A 154 -0.86 -29.69 19.47
C SER A 154 -1.38 -29.93 18.05
N ASP A 155 -2.41 -30.75 17.89
CA ASP A 155 -3.02 -31.02 16.59
C ASP A 155 -3.66 -29.74 16.00
N LEU A 156 -4.30 -28.92 16.85
CA LEU A 156 -4.82 -27.61 16.48
C LEU A 156 -3.71 -26.63 16.05
N LEU A 157 -2.58 -26.59 16.78
CA LEU A 157 -1.42 -25.76 16.40
C LEU A 157 -0.81 -26.21 15.07
N GLY A 158 -0.77 -27.51 14.81
CA GLY A 158 -0.34 -28.08 13.52
C GLY A 158 -1.22 -27.59 12.37
N GLY A 159 -2.55 -27.67 12.53
CA GLY A 159 -3.51 -27.17 11.55
C GLY A 159 -3.39 -25.65 11.33
N LEU A 160 -3.32 -24.87 12.40
CA LEU A 160 -3.14 -23.41 12.34
C LEU A 160 -1.84 -23.02 11.65
N SER A 161 -0.75 -23.74 11.91
CA SER A 161 0.55 -23.52 11.25
C SER A 161 0.46 -23.75 9.74
N GLN A 162 -0.19 -24.84 9.33
CA GLN A 162 -0.42 -25.14 7.91
C GLN A 162 -1.30 -24.07 7.23
N ASP A 163 -2.37 -23.62 7.90
CA ASP A 163 -3.25 -22.56 7.41
C ASP A 163 -2.54 -21.21 7.31
N MET A 164 -1.67 -20.89 8.27
CA MET A 164 -0.81 -19.71 8.22
C MET A 164 0.19 -19.79 7.06
N ALA A 165 0.82 -20.95 6.83
CA ALA A 165 1.73 -21.16 5.72
C ALA A 165 1.05 -20.98 4.36
N HIS A 166 -0.16 -21.56 4.20
CA HIS A 166 -0.97 -21.37 3.00
C HIS A 166 -1.37 -19.90 2.80
N THR A 167 -1.82 -19.24 3.87
CA THR A 167 -2.24 -17.83 3.80
C THR A 167 -1.04 -16.91 3.48
N ARG A 168 0.14 -17.18 4.05
CA ARG A 168 1.40 -16.48 3.72
C ARG A 168 1.76 -16.66 2.24
N ALA A 169 1.67 -17.88 1.71
CA ALA A 169 1.96 -18.16 0.31
C ALA A 169 1.00 -17.41 -0.65
N GLU A 170 -0.29 -17.32 -0.30
CA GLU A 170 -1.26 -16.58 -1.10
C GLU A 170 -1.03 -15.06 -1.02
N VAL A 171 -0.67 -14.51 0.15
CA VAL A 171 -0.24 -13.11 0.28
C VAL A 171 0.97 -12.83 -0.61
N ASP A 172 1.98 -13.70 -0.60
CA ASP A 172 3.18 -13.55 -1.43
C ASP A 172 2.85 -13.59 -2.93
N ARG A 173 1.97 -14.51 -3.34
CA ARG A 173 1.50 -14.61 -4.71
C ARG A 173 0.80 -13.33 -5.15
N ARG A 174 -0.15 -12.85 -4.35
CA ARG A 174 -0.92 -11.63 -4.65
C ARG A 174 -0.05 -10.39 -4.64
N MET A 175 0.95 -10.33 -3.76
CA MET A 175 1.92 -9.24 -3.74
C MET A 175 2.76 -9.23 -5.02
N LYS A 176 3.19 -10.39 -5.52
CA LYS A 176 3.88 -10.48 -6.82
C LYS A 176 2.97 -10.06 -7.97
N GLU A 177 1.71 -10.50 -7.98
CA GLU A 177 0.72 -10.09 -8.99
C GLU A 177 0.52 -8.56 -8.98
N LEU A 178 0.37 -7.98 -7.79
CA LEU A 178 0.26 -6.53 -7.60
C LEU A 178 1.54 -5.81 -8.06
N GLN A 179 2.73 -6.31 -7.74
CA GLN A 179 3.99 -5.73 -8.19
C GLN A 179 4.13 -5.75 -9.72
N VAL A 180 3.70 -6.83 -10.39
CA VAL A 180 3.73 -6.92 -11.85
C VAL A 180 2.75 -5.91 -12.45
N GLN A 181 1.53 -5.82 -11.93
CA GLN A 181 0.54 -4.84 -12.38
C GLN A 181 1.02 -3.41 -12.18
N LEU A 182 1.59 -3.10 -11.02
CA LEU A 182 2.16 -1.79 -10.71
C LEU A 182 3.37 -1.48 -11.60
N SER A 183 4.25 -2.45 -11.86
CA SER A 183 5.40 -2.29 -12.77
C SER A 183 4.93 -1.98 -14.19
N ASN A 184 3.91 -2.70 -14.69
CA ASN A 184 3.32 -2.43 -15.99
C ASN A 184 2.64 -1.06 -16.06
N PHE A 185 2.08 -0.59 -14.95
CA PHE A 185 1.43 0.72 -14.86
C PHE A 185 2.43 1.88 -14.69
N LEU A 186 3.61 1.61 -14.12
CA LEU A 186 4.72 2.57 -13.96
C LEU A 186 5.60 2.63 -15.22
N LYS A 187 5.66 1.55 -16.00
CA LYS A 187 6.17 1.56 -17.37
C LYS A 187 5.18 2.34 -18.23
N LEU A 188 5.35 3.65 -18.25
CA LEU A 188 4.70 4.57 -19.17
C LEU A 188 5.09 4.21 -20.62
N GLU A 189 4.52 3.15 -21.19
CA GLU A 189 4.48 2.96 -22.64
C GLU A 189 3.38 3.87 -23.22
N HIS A 190 3.72 5.14 -23.39
CA HIS A 190 3.03 6.09 -24.28
C HIS A 190 4.06 6.95 -24.99
#